data_AF-A0A1F6VFI3-F1
#
_entry.id   AF-A0A1F6VFI3-F1
#
_cell.length_a   1.000
_cell.length_b   1.000
_cell.length_c   1.000
_cell.angle_alpha   90.00
_cell.angle_beta   90.00
_cell.angle_gamma   90.00
#
_symmetry.space_group_name_H-M   'P 1'
#
loop_
_entity.id
_entity.type
_entity.pdbx_description
1 polymer ?
#
loop_
_entity_poly.entity_id
_entity_poly.type
_entity_poly.pdbx_seq_one_letter_code
_entity_poly.pdbx_strand_id
1 'polypeptide(L)'
;MVKGRSGKEEGKGGYVLAKQRLLFIGLVLINLGISSKPFAYELATHARLTRIAYDRSVLVERELLRSLGLESLALNPDGSLALNPFGDSYYDVSGNTVALRQADPNGVLFDVKFMGLADPAQRFTLSAWMMRGAIREDDAFGEDNPQDDPDPANARLRRPLHHFFDPFKNRGLEVPGIGLIDNDIHTAPAWGLGTTNANAFSPPHTPEVNRRNHFSLFDAREAMYRALTGKKADSDDPFAATKEGRNKYWATTFRALGDVVHLVQDMGQPQHTRNDPHAGKFPESLTGHASMLSPGRASQGVYEFSGFDVVPPSNAKNVEYRRSRV
;
A
#
# COMPACT_ATOMS: atom_id res chain seq x y z
N MET A 1 87.57 15.23 24.45
CA MET A 1 86.38 16.01 24.86
C MET A 1 85.39 15.98 23.70
N VAL A 2 84.49 14.99 23.68
CA VAL A 2 83.56 14.73 22.56
C VAL A 2 82.20 15.34 22.93
N LYS A 3 81.78 16.38 22.22
CA LYS A 3 80.44 16.98 22.35
C LYS A 3 79.47 16.20 21.46
N GLY A 4 78.63 15.37 22.09
CA GLY A 4 77.47 14.76 21.44
C GLY A 4 76.39 15.80 21.16
N ARG A 5 75.97 15.93 19.90
CA ARG A 5 74.71 16.58 19.51
C ARG A 5 73.64 15.50 19.45
N SER A 6 72.75 15.42 20.44
CA SER A 6 71.56 14.57 20.35
C SER A 6 70.44 15.32 19.63
N GLY A 7 69.91 14.70 18.59
CA GLY A 7 68.82 15.23 17.77
C GLY A 7 67.52 15.40 18.56
N LYS A 8 66.76 16.44 18.20
CA LYS A 8 65.37 16.65 18.56
C LYS A 8 64.62 17.11 17.30
N GLU A 9 64.21 16.16 16.46
CA GLU A 9 63.31 16.43 15.32
C GLU A 9 62.17 15.40 15.18
N GLU A 10 61.76 14.70 16.25
CA GLU A 10 60.69 13.68 16.17
C GLU A 10 59.28 14.18 16.53
N GLY A 11 59.02 15.49 16.55
CA GLY A 11 57.74 16.03 17.03
C GLY A 11 56.66 16.33 15.98
N LYS A 12 57.02 16.51 14.70
CA LYS A 12 56.12 17.13 13.71
C LYS A 12 55.33 16.15 12.84
N GLY A 13 55.80 14.90 12.69
CA GLY A 13 55.15 13.90 11.84
C GLY A 13 53.81 13.38 12.37
N GLY A 14 53.70 13.18 13.68
CA GLY A 14 52.50 12.60 14.31
C GLY A 14 51.24 13.48 14.20
N TYR A 15 51.40 14.80 14.30
CA TYR A 15 50.29 15.74 14.21
C TYR A 15 49.67 15.83 12.82
N VAL A 16 50.48 15.66 11.77
CA VAL A 16 49.99 15.68 10.37
C VAL A 16 49.20 14.42 10.07
N LEU A 17 49.69 13.25 10.53
CA LEU A 17 49.03 11.96 10.33
C LEU A 17 47.67 11.88 11.05
N ALA A 18 47.57 12.45 12.26
CA ALA A 18 46.31 12.49 13.03
C ALA A 18 45.24 13.36 12.37
N LYS A 19 45.62 14.53 11.82
CA LYS A 19 44.71 15.41 11.08
C LYS A 19 44.19 14.76 9.79
N GLN A 20 45.06 14.08 9.04
CA GLN A 20 44.66 13.36 7.83
C GLN A 20 43.67 12.23 8.12
N ARG A 21 43.87 11.48 9.22
CA ARG A 21 42.93 10.43 9.65
C ARG A 21 41.57 10.97 10.07
N LEU A 22 41.54 12.07 10.83
CA LEU A 22 40.28 12.73 11.22
C LEU A 22 39.53 13.28 10.00
N LEU A 23 40.24 13.86 9.03
CA LEU A 23 39.64 14.36 7.81
C LEU A 23 39.08 13.23 6.93
N PHE A 24 39.80 12.11 6.85
CA PHE A 24 39.36 10.91 6.12
C PHE A 24 38.15 10.26 6.78
N ILE A 25 38.13 10.11 8.11
CA ILE A 25 36.97 9.64 8.87
C ILE A 25 35.79 10.59 8.68
N GLY A 26 36.02 11.91 8.75
CA GLY A 26 34.98 12.91 8.45
C GLY A 26 34.41 12.76 7.04
N LEU A 27 35.25 12.60 6.02
CA LEU A 27 34.82 12.38 4.64
C LEU A 27 34.08 11.05 4.44
N VAL A 28 34.50 9.97 5.10
CA VAL A 28 33.80 8.68 5.06
C VAL A 28 32.43 8.78 5.74
N LEU A 29 32.35 9.46 6.88
CA LEU A 29 31.08 9.70 7.57
C LEU A 29 30.14 10.62 6.76
N ILE A 30 30.69 11.64 6.07
CA ILE A 30 29.91 12.47 5.14
C ILE A 30 29.41 11.65 3.95
N ASN A 31 30.26 10.80 3.34
CA ASN A 31 29.83 9.94 2.22
C ASN A 31 28.84 8.85 2.65
N LEU A 32 28.95 8.30 3.87
CA LEU A 32 27.94 7.41 4.45
C LEU A 32 26.65 8.15 4.81
N GLY A 33 26.74 9.45 5.12
CA GLY A 33 25.60 10.34 5.35
C GLY A 33 24.88 10.77 4.08
N ILE A 34 25.54 10.72 2.91
CA ILE A 34 24.91 10.82 1.59
C ILE A 34 24.33 9.44 1.25
N SER A 35 23.40 8.98 2.08
CA SER A 35 22.62 7.78 1.81
C SER A 35 21.81 8.01 0.54
N SER A 36 21.92 7.06 -0.39
CA SER A 36 21.08 6.97 -1.58
C SER A 36 19.62 7.18 -1.19
N LYS A 37 18.94 8.14 -1.83
CA LYS A 37 17.50 8.33 -1.66
C LYS A 37 16.83 6.96 -1.87
N PRO A 38 16.09 6.43 -0.87
CA PRO A 38 15.33 5.22 -1.08
C PRO A 38 14.32 5.49 -2.21
N PHE A 39 14.21 4.55 -3.15
CA PHE A 39 13.22 4.60 -4.22
C PHE A 39 12.02 3.76 -3.79
N ALA A 40 11.02 4.38 -3.16
CA ALA A 40 9.73 3.75 -2.90
C ALA A 40 8.89 3.64 -4.17
N TYR A 41 7.91 2.72 -4.16
CA TYR A 41 6.91 2.74 -5.21
C TYR A 41 6.11 4.05 -5.14
N GLU A 42 5.71 4.55 -6.30
CA GLU A 42 4.78 5.69 -6.37
C GLU A 42 3.34 5.19 -6.41
N LEU A 43 2.40 6.07 -6.07
CA LEU A 43 0.95 5.87 -6.27
C LEU A 43 0.62 5.21 -7.62
N ALA A 44 1.21 5.69 -8.72
CA ALA A 44 0.97 5.11 -10.04
C ALA A 44 1.53 3.69 -10.20
N THR A 45 2.62 3.37 -9.50
CA THR A 45 3.19 2.02 -9.48
C THR A 45 2.26 1.07 -8.72
N HIS A 46 1.73 1.48 -7.56
CA HIS A 46 0.75 0.71 -6.81
C HIS A 46 -0.50 0.42 -7.64
N ALA A 47 -1.07 1.43 -8.30
CA ALA A 47 -2.22 1.23 -9.17
C ALA A 47 -1.94 0.22 -10.30
N ARG A 48 -0.78 0.32 -10.95
CA ARG A 48 -0.40 -0.59 -12.06
C ARG A 48 -0.17 -2.02 -11.59
N LEU A 49 0.56 -2.21 -10.48
CA LEU A 49 0.77 -3.53 -9.90
C LEU A 49 -0.56 -4.15 -9.48
N THR A 50 -1.45 -3.37 -8.87
CA THR A 50 -2.80 -3.80 -8.51
C THR A 50 -3.63 -4.17 -9.74
N ARG A 51 -3.53 -3.41 -10.83
CA ARG A 51 -4.21 -3.75 -12.09
C ARG A 51 -3.71 -5.07 -12.68
N ILE A 52 -2.39 -5.26 -12.73
CA ILE A 52 -1.79 -6.51 -13.22
C ILE A 52 -2.19 -7.69 -12.33
N ALA A 53 -2.22 -7.50 -11.01
CA ALA A 53 -2.67 -8.51 -10.07
C ALA A 53 -4.15 -8.87 -10.29
N TYR A 54 -5.01 -7.86 -10.51
CA TYR A 54 -6.42 -8.08 -10.87
C TYR A 54 -6.55 -8.90 -12.15
N ASP A 55 -5.88 -8.48 -13.23
CA ASP A 55 -5.94 -9.13 -14.55
C ASP A 55 -5.42 -10.58 -14.54
N ARG A 56 -4.58 -10.93 -13.55
CA ARG A 56 -4.04 -12.29 -13.35
C ARG A 56 -4.77 -13.10 -12.27
N SER A 57 -5.76 -12.51 -11.61
CA SER A 57 -6.49 -13.16 -10.52
C SER A 57 -7.74 -13.85 -11.02
N VAL A 58 -8.33 -14.69 -10.17
CA VAL A 58 -9.66 -15.28 -10.41
C VAL A 58 -10.78 -14.24 -10.54
N LEU A 59 -10.54 -12.96 -10.20
CA LEU A 59 -11.56 -11.90 -10.29
C LEU A 59 -11.90 -11.49 -11.75
N VAL A 60 -11.11 -11.91 -12.74
CA VAL A 60 -11.49 -11.79 -14.16
C VAL A 60 -12.28 -12.99 -14.68
N GLU A 61 -12.37 -14.07 -13.89
CA GLU A 61 -13.10 -15.28 -14.30
C GLU A 61 -14.60 -15.06 -14.18
N ARG A 62 -15.30 -15.23 -15.32
CA ARG A 62 -16.77 -15.08 -15.38
C ARG A 62 -17.50 -16.01 -14.42
N GLU A 63 -16.97 -17.21 -14.19
CA GLU A 63 -17.59 -18.19 -13.28
C GLU A 63 -17.61 -17.69 -11.83
N LEU A 64 -16.49 -17.11 -11.35
CA LEU A 64 -16.45 -16.50 -10.03
C LEU A 64 -17.38 -15.28 -9.95
N LEU A 65 -17.34 -14.40 -10.94
CA LEU A 65 -18.23 -13.24 -10.96
C LEU A 65 -19.70 -13.66 -10.99
N ARG A 66 -20.05 -14.74 -11.69
CA ARG A 66 -21.41 -15.30 -11.69
C ARG A 66 -21.81 -15.85 -10.33
N SER A 67 -20.94 -16.61 -9.67
CA SER A 67 -21.23 -17.19 -8.36
C SER A 67 -21.40 -16.12 -7.27
N LEU A 68 -20.70 -14.99 -7.41
CA LEU A 68 -20.87 -13.80 -6.57
C LEU A 68 -22.08 -12.93 -6.96
N GLY A 69 -22.80 -13.26 -8.03
CA GLY A 69 -23.91 -12.44 -8.55
C GLY A 69 -23.47 -11.12 -9.19
N LEU A 70 -22.19 -11.01 -9.56
CA LEU A 70 -21.55 -9.82 -10.10
C LEU A 70 -21.41 -9.82 -11.62
N GLU A 71 -21.53 -10.95 -12.32
CA GLU A 71 -21.27 -11.04 -13.78
C GLU A 71 -22.02 -9.96 -14.57
N SER A 72 -23.34 -9.88 -14.43
CA SER A 72 -24.18 -8.89 -15.14
C SER A 72 -24.00 -7.44 -14.66
N LEU A 73 -23.33 -7.25 -13.52
CA LEU A 73 -23.10 -5.92 -12.94
C LEU A 73 -21.73 -5.40 -13.36
N ALA A 74 -20.71 -6.24 -13.27
CA ALA A 74 -19.31 -5.91 -13.49
C ALA A 74 -18.88 -6.04 -14.95
N LEU A 75 -19.62 -6.79 -15.79
CA LEU A 75 -19.30 -7.01 -17.20
C LEU A 75 -20.43 -6.58 -18.12
N ASN A 76 -20.06 -5.96 -19.24
CA ASN A 76 -20.93 -5.75 -20.39
C ASN A 76 -21.17 -7.08 -21.13
N PRO A 77 -22.17 -7.15 -22.05
CA PRO A 77 -22.42 -8.37 -22.83
C PRO A 77 -21.22 -8.87 -23.64
N ASP A 78 -20.34 -7.97 -24.07
CA ASP A 78 -19.09 -8.29 -24.78
C ASP A 78 -17.96 -8.78 -23.86
N GLY A 79 -18.16 -8.76 -22.54
CA GLY A 79 -17.18 -9.15 -21.53
C GLY A 79 -16.23 -8.05 -21.09
N SER A 80 -16.35 -6.83 -21.62
CA SER A 80 -15.61 -5.68 -21.12
C SER A 80 -16.14 -5.25 -19.74
N LEU A 81 -15.32 -4.53 -18.96
CA LEU A 81 -15.74 -4.04 -17.65
C LEU A 81 -16.87 -3.01 -17.80
N ALA A 82 -17.96 -3.20 -17.06
CA ALA A 82 -19.03 -2.22 -16.95
C ALA A 82 -18.50 -0.93 -16.32
N LEU A 83 -18.95 0.21 -16.84
CA LEU A 83 -18.67 1.50 -16.24
C LEU A 83 -19.57 1.67 -15.01
N ASN A 84 -18.94 1.99 -13.87
CA ASN A 84 -19.63 2.27 -12.62
C ASN A 84 -20.63 1.21 -12.11
N PRO A 85 -20.26 -0.09 -12.04
CA PRO A 85 -21.11 -1.17 -11.51
C PRO A 85 -21.69 -0.91 -10.11
N PHE A 86 -20.98 -0.18 -9.27
CA PHE A 86 -21.28 -0.06 -7.84
C PHE A 86 -21.76 1.34 -7.41
N GLY A 87 -21.73 2.32 -8.31
CA GLY A 87 -21.88 3.72 -7.96
C GLY A 87 -20.53 4.35 -7.55
N ASP A 88 -20.59 5.64 -7.23
CA ASP A 88 -19.46 6.45 -6.73
C ASP A 88 -19.36 6.48 -5.19
N SER A 89 -20.22 5.71 -4.54
CA SER A 89 -20.39 5.69 -3.09
C SER A 89 -20.04 4.32 -2.53
N TYR A 90 -19.53 4.31 -1.31
CA TYR A 90 -19.09 3.10 -0.61
C TYR A 90 -19.37 3.26 0.89
N TYR A 91 -19.33 2.16 1.62
CA TYR A 91 -19.40 2.20 3.08
C TYR A 91 -17.99 2.16 3.68
N ASP A 92 -17.76 3.03 4.64
CA ASP A 92 -16.65 2.95 5.58
C ASP A 92 -17.11 2.08 6.75
N VAL A 93 -16.49 0.91 6.92
CA VAL A 93 -16.88 -0.12 7.87
C VAL A 93 -15.76 -0.27 8.88
N SER A 94 -16.06 -0.02 10.16
CA SER A 94 -15.10 -0.21 11.26
C SER A 94 -15.82 -0.77 12.48
N GLY A 95 -15.65 -2.07 12.69
CA GLY A 95 -16.39 -2.83 13.70
C GLY A 95 -17.90 -2.68 13.49
N ASN A 96 -18.58 -2.05 14.45
CA ASN A 96 -20.02 -1.80 14.41
C ASN A 96 -20.38 -0.47 13.75
N THR A 97 -19.40 0.37 13.44
CA THR A 97 -19.59 1.67 12.81
C THR A 97 -19.66 1.50 11.31
N VAL A 98 -20.70 2.07 10.70
CA VAL A 98 -20.83 2.18 9.25
C VAL A 98 -21.19 3.60 8.87
N ALA A 99 -20.37 4.19 8.02
CA ALA A 99 -20.63 5.50 7.43
C ALA A 99 -20.73 5.40 5.91
N LEU A 100 -21.74 6.05 5.33
CA LEU A 100 -21.79 6.23 3.88
C LEU A 100 -20.73 7.25 3.47
N ARG A 101 -19.98 6.93 2.43
CA ARG A 101 -18.97 7.78 1.81
C ARG A 101 -19.27 7.93 0.33
N GLN A 102 -18.85 9.06 -0.22
CA GLN A 102 -18.86 9.33 -1.64
C GLN A 102 -17.42 9.65 -2.05
N ALA A 103 -16.95 9.05 -3.13
CA ALA A 103 -15.63 9.35 -3.68
C ALA A 103 -15.56 10.84 -4.04
N ASP A 104 -14.49 11.52 -3.62
CA ASP A 104 -14.38 12.97 -3.80
C ASP A 104 -14.57 13.35 -5.29
N PRO A 105 -15.55 14.24 -5.62
CA PRO A 105 -15.69 14.80 -6.95
C PRO A 105 -14.42 15.49 -7.46
N ASN A 106 -13.64 16.10 -6.58
CA ASN A 106 -12.35 16.70 -6.92
C ASN A 106 -11.23 15.66 -7.08
N GLY A 107 -11.47 14.44 -6.60
CA GLY A 107 -10.57 13.29 -6.74
C GLY A 107 -10.50 12.71 -8.15
N VAL A 108 -11.38 13.10 -9.07
CA VAL A 108 -11.39 12.61 -10.46
C VAL A 108 -10.00 12.73 -11.10
N LEU A 109 -9.39 13.92 -11.05
CA LEU A 109 -8.10 14.16 -11.71
C LEU A 109 -6.98 13.37 -11.06
N PHE A 110 -7.05 13.19 -9.73
CA PHE A 110 -6.09 12.38 -8.99
C PHE A 110 -6.19 10.91 -9.41
N ASP A 111 -7.39 10.34 -9.35
CA ASP A 111 -7.64 8.94 -9.69
C ASP A 111 -7.23 8.65 -11.14
N VAL A 112 -7.66 9.48 -12.09
CA VAL A 112 -7.35 9.32 -13.52
C VAL A 112 -5.85 9.36 -13.76
N LYS A 113 -5.15 10.33 -13.14
CA LYS A 113 -3.70 10.49 -13.28
C LYS A 113 -2.95 9.28 -12.72
N PHE A 114 -3.22 8.88 -11.48
CA PHE A 114 -2.43 7.86 -10.81
C PHE A 114 -2.84 6.43 -11.21
N MET A 115 -4.11 6.19 -11.53
CA MET A 115 -4.53 4.90 -12.08
C MET A 115 -4.20 4.74 -13.57
N GLY A 116 -3.80 5.82 -14.26
CA GLY A 116 -3.49 5.78 -15.69
C GLY A 116 -4.71 5.46 -16.55
N LEU A 117 -5.88 5.99 -16.18
CA LEU A 117 -7.13 5.75 -16.90
C LEU A 117 -7.19 6.61 -18.16
N ALA A 118 -7.66 6.01 -19.26
CA ALA A 118 -7.89 6.73 -20.50
C ALA A 118 -9.20 7.55 -20.46
N ASP A 119 -10.19 7.07 -19.70
CA ASP A 119 -11.50 7.70 -19.54
C ASP A 119 -11.83 7.84 -18.04
N PRO A 120 -12.14 9.05 -17.54
CA PRO A 120 -12.61 9.27 -16.16
C PRO A 120 -13.77 8.40 -15.73
N ALA A 121 -14.65 7.96 -16.64
CA ALA A 121 -15.75 7.05 -16.33
C ALA A 121 -15.28 5.67 -15.84
N GLN A 122 -14.04 5.27 -16.16
CA GLN A 122 -13.46 3.99 -15.75
C GLN A 122 -13.12 3.93 -14.26
N ARG A 123 -13.09 5.06 -13.55
CA ARG A 123 -12.63 5.18 -12.15
C ARG A 123 -13.50 4.42 -11.13
N PHE A 124 -14.65 3.90 -11.57
CA PHE A 124 -15.56 3.10 -10.76
C PHE A 124 -15.82 1.71 -11.33
N THR A 125 -15.05 1.27 -12.33
CA THR A 125 -15.01 -0.15 -12.71
C THR A 125 -14.55 -1.00 -11.52
N LEU A 126 -14.83 -2.30 -11.52
CA LEU A 126 -14.39 -3.21 -10.45
C LEU A 126 -12.87 -3.11 -10.22
N SER A 127 -12.09 -3.20 -11.29
CA SER A 127 -10.62 -3.06 -11.21
C SER A 127 -10.19 -1.69 -10.65
N ALA A 128 -10.90 -0.61 -10.99
CA ALA A 128 -10.57 0.72 -10.50
C ALA A 128 -10.89 0.93 -9.03
N TRP A 129 -11.88 0.23 -8.47
CA TRP A 129 -12.10 0.22 -7.02
C TRP A 129 -10.91 -0.41 -6.27
N MET A 130 -10.31 -1.48 -6.80
CA MET A 130 -9.08 -2.04 -6.23
C MET A 130 -7.89 -1.08 -6.40
N MET A 131 -7.71 -0.49 -7.58
CA MET A 131 -6.65 0.50 -7.79
C MET A 131 -6.82 1.72 -6.86
N ARG A 132 -8.07 2.15 -6.61
CA ARG A 132 -8.38 3.22 -5.65
C ARG A 132 -7.87 2.86 -4.26
N GLY A 133 -8.25 1.69 -3.73
CA GLY A 133 -7.76 1.29 -2.41
C GLY A 133 -6.24 1.29 -2.33
N ALA A 134 -5.59 0.79 -3.38
CA ALA A 134 -4.14 0.75 -3.43
C ALA A 134 -3.51 2.15 -3.36
N ILE A 135 -3.97 3.13 -4.15
CA ILE A 135 -3.39 4.48 -4.10
C ILE A 135 -3.83 5.28 -2.86
N ARG A 136 -4.95 4.93 -2.24
CA ARG A 136 -5.47 5.62 -1.04
C ARG A 136 -4.83 5.13 0.25
N GLU A 137 -4.18 3.98 0.24
CA GLU A 137 -3.38 3.50 1.38
C GLU A 137 -2.20 4.45 1.67
N ASP A 138 -1.72 5.21 0.68
CA ASP A 138 -0.70 6.25 0.84
C ASP A 138 -1.26 7.61 1.29
N ASP A 139 -2.57 7.78 1.47
CA ASP A 139 -3.14 9.06 1.92
C ASP A 139 -2.57 9.44 3.30
N ALA A 140 -2.02 10.66 3.40
CA ALA A 140 -1.51 11.21 4.64
C ALA A 140 -2.04 12.63 4.89
N PHE A 141 -2.34 12.93 6.16
CA PHE A 141 -2.82 14.25 6.55
C PHE A 141 -1.85 15.39 6.15
N GLY A 142 -2.41 16.43 5.54
CA GLY A 142 -1.68 17.64 5.16
C GLY A 142 -1.01 17.56 3.78
N GLU A 143 -1.29 16.50 3.01
CA GLU A 143 -0.84 16.38 1.63
C GLU A 143 -1.84 17.00 0.64
N ASP A 144 -1.33 17.38 -0.54
CA ASP A 144 -2.08 18.07 -1.60
C ASP A 144 -2.94 17.11 -2.46
N ASN A 145 -3.22 15.91 -1.98
CA ASN A 145 -4.13 14.93 -2.59
C ASN A 145 -5.52 14.99 -1.94
N PRO A 146 -6.60 14.70 -2.72
CA PRO A 146 -7.94 14.57 -2.16
C PRO A 146 -7.93 13.50 -1.08
N GLN A 147 -8.33 13.81 0.15
CA GLN A 147 -8.34 12.83 1.24
C GLN A 147 -9.71 12.12 1.25
N ASP A 148 -9.72 10.81 1.06
CA ASP A 148 -10.95 10.00 1.11
C ASP A 148 -11.22 9.42 2.52
N ASP A 149 -10.42 9.79 3.54
CA ASP A 149 -10.61 9.45 4.97
C ASP A 149 -11.06 10.69 5.78
N PRO A 150 -12.36 10.80 6.10
CA PRO A 150 -12.91 11.96 6.78
C PRO A 150 -13.20 11.74 8.28
N ASP A 151 -12.75 10.65 8.90
CA ASP A 151 -12.94 10.49 10.35
C ASP A 151 -12.17 11.61 11.07
N PRO A 152 -12.82 12.51 11.85
CA PRO A 152 -12.11 13.57 12.58
C PRO A 152 -11.09 13.04 13.60
N ALA A 153 -11.26 11.80 14.09
CA ALA A 153 -10.29 11.09 14.92
C ALA A 153 -9.13 10.52 14.10
N ASN A 154 -9.35 10.15 12.83
CA ASN A 154 -8.32 9.75 11.85
C ASN A 154 -7.92 10.88 10.90
N ALA A 155 -8.39 12.11 11.11
CA ALA A 155 -8.08 13.24 10.21
C ALA A 155 -6.60 13.61 10.30
N ARG A 156 -5.84 12.99 11.19
CA ARG A 156 -4.38 13.07 11.31
C ARG A 156 -3.69 11.73 11.08
N LEU A 157 -4.41 10.71 10.66
CA LEU A 157 -3.87 9.39 10.37
C LEU A 157 -2.81 9.53 9.28
N ARG A 158 -1.66 8.91 9.54
CA ARG A 158 -0.55 8.84 8.61
C ARG A 158 -0.39 7.39 8.22
N ARG A 159 -1.23 6.93 7.29
CA ARG A 159 -1.22 5.54 6.81
C ARG A 159 0.18 5.05 6.42
N PRO A 160 1.06 5.87 5.78
CA PRO A 160 2.42 5.45 5.46
C PRO A 160 3.28 4.97 6.64
N LEU A 161 2.98 5.39 7.88
CA LEU A 161 3.71 4.91 9.07
C LEU A 161 3.47 3.41 9.32
N HIS A 162 2.38 2.87 8.79
CA HIS A 162 1.94 1.49 8.96
C HIS A 162 2.44 0.58 7.82
N HIS A 163 3.20 1.08 6.84
CA HIS A 163 3.61 0.32 5.65
C HIS A 163 4.88 -0.51 5.89
N PHE A 164 5.43 -0.46 7.10
CA PHE A 164 6.70 -1.08 7.44
C PHE A 164 6.48 -2.41 8.15
N PHE A 165 7.28 -3.41 7.79
CA PHE A 165 7.36 -4.66 8.52
C PHE A 165 8.73 -5.29 8.35
N ASP A 166 9.53 -5.29 9.41
CA ASP A 166 10.80 -5.98 9.50
C ASP A 166 10.54 -7.41 10.00
N PRO A 167 10.53 -8.43 9.12
CA PRO A 167 10.20 -9.80 9.51
C PRO A 167 11.29 -10.45 10.37
N PHE A 168 12.54 -9.94 10.31
CA PHE A 168 13.64 -10.48 11.10
C PHE A 168 13.50 -10.09 12.58
N LYS A 169 13.02 -8.87 12.85
CA LYS A 169 12.80 -8.36 14.21
C LYS A 169 11.34 -8.34 14.64
N ASN A 170 10.42 -8.72 13.75
CA ASN A 170 8.98 -8.68 13.97
C ASN A 170 8.47 -7.31 14.48
N ARG A 171 8.76 -6.24 13.74
CA ARG A 171 8.45 -4.86 14.14
C ARG A 171 8.03 -3.98 12.96
N GLY A 172 7.31 -2.90 13.26
CA GLY A 172 6.90 -1.88 12.29
C GLY A 172 7.93 -0.76 12.19
N LEU A 173 7.50 0.44 11.81
CA LEU A 173 8.37 1.61 11.74
C LEU A 173 8.92 1.98 13.12
N GLU A 174 10.24 2.05 13.26
CA GLU A 174 10.90 2.46 14.50
C GLU A 174 11.90 3.57 14.23
N VAL A 175 11.53 4.82 14.53
CA VAL A 175 12.44 5.96 14.52
C VAL A 175 12.30 6.77 15.82
N PRO A 176 13.40 7.37 16.34
CA PRO A 176 13.33 8.20 17.54
C PRO A 176 12.28 9.31 17.41
N GLY A 177 11.41 9.45 18.41
CA GLY A 177 10.37 10.48 18.44
C GLY A 177 9.11 10.17 17.62
N ILE A 178 9.02 9.02 16.95
CA ILE A 178 7.84 8.66 16.16
C ILE A 178 6.55 8.64 17.00
N GLY A 179 6.63 8.20 18.26
CA GLY A 179 5.52 8.20 19.21
C GLY A 179 4.98 9.58 19.59
N LEU A 180 5.71 10.66 19.30
CA LEU A 180 5.22 12.05 19.44
C LEU A 180 4.38 12.49 18.24
N ILE A 181 4.50 11.78 17.11
CA ILE A 181 3.78 12.03 15.87
C ILE A 181 2.52 11.17 15.83
N ASP A 182 2.69 9.87 16.06
CA ASP A 182 1.62 8.89 16.15
C ASP A 182 2.01 7.82 17.18
N ASN A 183 1.19 7.66 18.22
CA ASN A 183 1.45 6.72 19.31
C ASN A 183 0.84 5.33 19.08
N ASP A 184 0.19 5.12 17.93
CA ASP A 184 -0.57 3.92 17.60
C ASP A 184 -0.09 3.34 16.27
N ILE A 185 1.20 2.97 16.19
CA ILE A 185 1.83 2.47 14.97
C ILE A 185 1.75 0.96 14.91
N HIS A 186 1.20 0.46 13.79
CA HIS A 186 1.07 -0.96 13.52
C HIS A 186 2.13 -1.43 12.52
N THR A 187 2.49 -2.69 12.61
CA THR A 187 3.16 -3.42 11.53
C THR A 187 2.22 -3.49 10.32
N ALA A 188 2.76 -3.52 9.10
CA ALA A 188 1.95 -3.66 7.89
C ALA A 188 0.99 -4.86 7.91
N PRO A 189 1.37 -6.07 8.38
CA PRO A 189 0.43 -7.17 8.55
C PRO A 189 -0.70 -6.87 9.54
N ALA A 190 -0.38 -6.28 10.71
CA ALA A 190 -1.40 -5.96 11.70
C ALA A 190 -2.39 -4.90 11.19
N TRP A 191 -1.85 -3.85 10.54
CA TRP A 191 -2.63 -2.78 9.92
C TRP A 191 -3.56 -3.31 8.83
N GLY A 192 -3.01 -4.10 7.88
CA GLY A 192 -3.79 -4.67 6.78
C GLY A 192 -4.81 -5.72 7.22
N LEU A 193 -4.52 -6.47 8.29
CA LEU A 193 -5.50 -7.39 8.87
C LEU A 193 -6.58 -6.66 9.67
N GLY A 194 -6.29 -5.50 10.26
CA GLY A 194 -7.18 -4.80 11.19
C GLY A 194 -7.10 -5.37 12.61
N THR A 195 -5.89 -5.74 13.04
CA THR A 195 -5.60 -6.36 14.34
C THR A 195 -4.40 -5.71 15.03
N THR A 196 -4.10 -6.14 16.25
CA THR A 196 -2.94 -5.65 17.00
C THR A 196 -1.64 -6.30 16.51
N ASN A 197 -0.50 -5.65 16.77
CA ASN A 197 0.82 -6.20 16.42
C ASN A 197 1.08 -7.58 17.04
N ALA A 198 0.55 -7.86 18.23
CA ALA A 198 0.68 -9.15 18.90
C ALA A 198 -0.13 -10.28 18.23
N ASN A 199 -1.21 -9.92 17.51
CA ASN A 199 -2.19 -10.88 16.98
C ASN A 199 -2.04 -11.15 15.48
N ALA A 200 -1.23 -10.36 14.75
CA ALA A 200 -1.08 -10.48 13.30
C ALA A 200 -0.66 -11.88 12.82
N PHE A 201 0.06 -12.62 13.66
CA PHE A 201 0.53 -13.99 13.38
C PHE A 201 0.10 -15.00 14.46
N SER A 202 -0.85 -14.63 15.33
CA SER A 202 -1.28 -15.45 16.47
C SER A 202 -2.76 -15.83 16.32
N PRO A 203 -3.09 -17.11 16.08
CA PRO A 203 -4.48 -17.53 16.00
C PRO A 203 -5.14 -17.62 17.40
N PRO A 204 -6.44 -17.34 17.52
CA PRO A 204 -7.33 -16.82 16.47
C PRO A 204 -7.07 -15.34 16.19
N HIS A 205 -7.12 -14.93 14.91
CA HIS A 205 -7.06 -13.51 14.57
C HIS A 205 -8.32 -12.81 15.07
N THR A 206 -8.16 -11.75 15.84
CA THR A 206 -9.26 -10.94 16.36
C THR A 206 -9.17 -9.51 15.84
N PRO A 207 -10.29 -8.91 15.37
CA PRO A 207 -10.28 -7.52 14.98
C PRO A 207 -10.00 -6.65 16.21
N GLU A 208 -9.18 -5.63 16.04
CA GLU A 208 -9.03 -4.60 17.05
C GLU A 208 -10.30 -3.74 17.12
N VAL A 209 -10.80 -3.53 18.33
CA VAL A 209 -12.11 -2.92 18.60
C VAL A 209 -12.16 -1.45 18.17
N ASN A 210 -11.08 -0.72 18.43
CA ASN A 210 -10.97 0.71 18.13
C ASN A 210 -9.94 0.96 17.02
N ARG A 211 -9.85 0.05 16.04
CA ARG A 211 -8.90 0.16 14.95
C ARG A 211 -9.15 1.44 14.15
N ARG A 212 -8.07 2.13 13.80
CA ARG A 212 -8.11 3.30 12.92
C ARG A 212 -8.14 2.93 11.44
N ASN A 213 -7.72 1.71 11.07
CA ASN A 213 -7.87 1.23 9.70
C ASN A 213 -9.30 0.73 9.47
N HIS A 214 -10.03 1.39 8.56
CA HIS A 214 -11.39 1.02 8.17
C HIS A 214 -11.45 0.30 6.80
N PHE A 215 -10.29 -0.05 6.24
CA PHE A 215 -10.15 -0.76 4.98
C PHE A 215 -9.26 -2.00 5.14
N SER A 216 -9.37 -2.65 6.30
CA SER A 216 -8.65 -3.88 6.60
C SER A 216 -9.27 -5.13 5.94
N LEU A 217 -8.59 -6.26 6.03
CA LEU A 217 -9.13 -7.55 5.59
C LEU A 217 -10.40 -7.95 6.36
N PHE A 218 -10.52 -7.60 7.65
CA PHE A 218 -11.76 -7.81 8.38
C PHE A 218 -12.91 -6.97 7.79
N ASP A 219 -12.64 -5.73 7.41
CA ASP A 219 -13.64 -4.83 6.82
C ASP A 219 -14.05 -5.29 5.42
N ALA A 220 -13.09 -5.76 4.61
CA ALA A 220 -13.36 -6.37 3.31
C ALA A 220 -14.29 -7.59 3.43
N ARG A 221 -14.05 -8.46 4.40
CA ARG A 221 -14.88 -9.66 4.65
C ARG A 221 -16.28 -9.31 5.12
N GLU A 222 -16.39 -8.37 6.05
CA GLU A 222 -17.70 -7.91 6.56
C GLU A 222 -18.51 -7.23 5.45
N ALA A 223 -17.87 -6.37 4.64
CA ALA A 223 -18.50 -5.74 3.50
C ALA A 223 -18.95 -6.78 2.46
N MET A 224 -18.10 -7.76 2.14
CA MET A 224 -18.46 -8.84 1.21
C MET A 224 -19.66 -9.63 1.72
N TYR A 225 -19.68 -9.98 3.00
CA TYR A 225 -20.80 -10.69 3.62
C TYR A 225 -22.11 -9.88 3.49
N ARG A 226 -22.08 -8.58 3.79
CA ARG A 226 -23.23 -7.66 3.65
C ARG A 226 -23.68 -7.52 2.20
N ALA A 227 -22.74 -7.46 1.27
CA ALA A 227 -23.01 -7.37 -0.17
C ALA A 227 -23.69 -8.63 -0.72
N LEU A 228 -23.33 -9.81 -0.19
CA LEU A 228 -23.91 -11.10 -0.60
C LEU A 228 -25.27 -11.37 0.06
N THR A 229 -25.40 -11.09 1.36
CA THR A 229 -26.54 -11.55 2.16
C THR A 229 -27.58 -10.47 2.44
N GLY A 230 -27.20 -9.20 2.35
CA GLY A 230 -28.01 -8.09 2.85
C GLY A 230 -28.08 -7.99 4.38
N LYS A 231 -27.32 -8.82 5.12
CA LYS A 231 -27.35 -8.94 6.60
C LYS A 231 -26.00 -8.54 7.21
N LYS A 232 -25.96 -8.31 8.53
CA LYS A 232 -24.69 -8.21 9.28
C LYS A 232 -24.18 -9.60 9.65
N ALA A 233 -22.87 -9.80 9.84
CA ALA A 233 -22.35 -11.12 10.20
C ALA A 233 -22.85 -11.62 11.56
N ASP A 234 -23.23 -10.71 12.45
CA ASP A 234 -23.67 -10.99 13.83
C ASP A 234 -25.19 -10.91 14.04
N SER A 235 -25.97 -10.60 13.00
CA SER A 235 -27.44 -10.46 13.09
C SER A 235 -28.15 -10.88 11.80
N ASP A 236 -29.31 -11.50 11.96
CA ASP A 236 -30.22 -11.81 10.86
C ASP A 236 -31.00 -10.60 10.33
N ASP A 237 -30.88 -9.44 10.98
CA ASP A 237 -31.60 -8.23 10.61
C ASP A 237 -31.17 -7.73 9.21
N PRO A 238 -32.13 -7.40 8.33
CA PRO A 238 -31.81 -6.83 7.03
C PRO A 238 -31.15 -5.46 7.20
N PHE A 239 -29.89 -5.35 6.79
CA PHE A 239 -29.08 -4.13 6.90
C PHE A 239 -28.86 -3.46 5.54
N ALA A 240 -28.64 -4.25 4.48
CA ALA A 240 -28.52 -3.80 3.10
C ALA A 240 -29.67 -4.37 2.25
N ALA A 241 -30.90 -3.96 2.60
CA ALA A 241 -32.13 -4.51 2.02
C ALA A 241 -32.27 -4.27 0.50
N THR A 242 -31.63 -3.22 -0.04
CA THR A 242 -31.72 -2.86 -1.46
C THR A 242 -30.49 -3.32 -2.25
N LYS A 243 -30.67 -3.55 -3.55
CA LYS A 243 -29.56 -3.83 -4.48
C LYS A 243 -28.52 -2.70 -4.45
N GLU A 244 -28.98 -1.45 -4.43
CA GLU A 244 -28.10 -0.28 -4.36
C GLU A 244 -27.27 -0.27 -3.06
N GLY A 245 -27.87 -0.62 -1.92
CA GLY A 245 -27.14 -0.75 -0.65
C GLY A 245 -26.06 -1.84 -0.72
N ARG A 246 -26.37 -3.00 -1.31
CA ARG A 246 -25.39 -4.08 -1.49
C ARG A 246 -24.26 -3.72 -2.45
N ASN A 247 -24.56 -2.94 -3.49
CA ASN A 247 -23.55 -2.44 -4.42
C ASN A 247 -22.50 -1.56 -3.73
N LYS A 248 -22.92 -0.71 -2.79
CA LYS A 248 -21.99 0.13 -1.99
C LYS A 248 -21.05 -0.72 -1.11
N TYR A 249 -21.52 -1.87 -0.61
CA TYR A 249 -20.66 -2.83 0.09
C TYR A 249 -19.72 -3.59 -0.84
N TRP A 250 -20.11 -3.86 -2.09
CA TRP A 250 -19.17 -4.36 -3.09
C TRP A 250 -18.06 -3.35 -3.38
N ALA A 251 -18.39 -2.06 -3.54
CA ALA A 251 -17.38 -1.00 -3.68
C ALA A 251 -16.41 -0.99 -2.48
N THR A 252 -16.92 -1.06 -1.24
CA THR A 252 -16.09 -1.19 -0.04
C THR A 252 -15.19 -2.43 -0.07
N THR A 253 -15.73 -3.57 -0.47
CA THR A 253 -14.98 -4.84 -0.53
C THR A 253 -13.77 -4.70 -1.45
N PHE A 254 -13.98 -4.22 -2.68
CA PHE A 254 -12.89 -4.09 -3.65
C PHE A 254 -11.92 -2.98 -3.30
N ARG A 255 -12.39 -1.87 -2.70
CA ARG A 255 -11.50 -0.85 -2.15
C ARG A 255 -10.59 -1.44 -1.06
N ALA A 256 -11.15 -2.05 -0.03
CA ALA A 256 -10.38 -2.61 1.09
C ALA A 256 -9.40 -3.70 0.63
N LEU A 257 -9.76 -4.51 -0.37
CA LEU A 257 -8.80 -5.42 -1.00
C LEU A 257 -7.63 -4.70 -1.67
N GLY A 258 -7.88 -3.53 -2.28
CA GLY A 258 -6.84 -2.64 -2.81
C GLY A 258 -5.89 -2.13 -1.75
N ASP A 259 -6.42 -1.60 -0.63
CA ASP A 259 -5.65 -1.16 0.55
C ASP A 259 -4.73 -2.30 1.06
N VAL A 260 -5.28 -3.51 1.22
CA VAL A 260 -4.48 -4.69 1.63
C VAL A 260 -3.41 -5.05 0.61
N VAL A 261 -3.72 -4.98 -0.69
CA VAL A 261 -2.76 -5.28 -1.77
C VAL A 261 -1.61 -4.27 -1.79
N HIS A 262 -1.86 -2.99 -1.49
CA HIS A 262 -0.81 -1.98 -1.32
C HIS A 262 0.21 -2.41 -0.28
N LEU A 263 -0.24 -2.80 0.92
CA LEU A 263 0.66 -3.23 1.99
C LEU A 263 1.47 -4.48 1.62
N VAL A 264 0.89 -5.40 0.85
CA VAL A 264 1.62 -6.55 0.30
C VAL A 264 2.71 -6.11 -0.68
N GLN A 265 2.43 -5.10 -1.51
CA GLN A 265 3.43 -4.55 -2.45
C GLN A 265 4.58 -3.88 -1.69
N ASP A 266 4.28 -3.09 -0.65
CA ASP A 266 5.29 -2.44 0.20
C ASP A 266 6.13 -3.44 0.96
N MET A 267 5.53 -4.49 1.53
CA MET A 267 6.28 -5.60 2.14
C MET A 267 7.15 -6.38 1.14
N GLY A 268 6.90 -6.23 -0.16
CA GLY A 268 7.77 -6.73 -1.23
C GLY A 268 8.99 -5.84 -1.49
N GLN A 269 9.08 -4.65 -0.89
CA GLN A 269 10.16 -3.70 -1.10
C GLN A 269 11.21 -3.72 0.03
N PRO A 270 12.51 -3.72 -0.30
CA PRO A 270 13.57 -3.73 0.71
C PRO A 270 13.51 -2.59 1.72
N GLN A 271 13.13 -1.38 1.33
CA GLN A 271 13.11 -0.22 2.23
C GLN A 271 12.01 -0.32 3.31
N HIS A 272 10.84 -0.89 2.98
CA HIS A 272 9.75 -1.12 3.94
C HIS A 272 10.03 -2.31 4.87
N THR A 273 10.81 -3.29 4.40
CA THR A 273 11.20 -4.46 5.20
C THR A 273 12.48 -4.25 6.01
N ARG A 274 13.38 -3.37 5.58
CA ARG A 274 14.57 -2.97 6.36
C ARG A 274 14.29 -1.87 7.36
N ASN A 275 13.09 -1.30 7.34
CA ASN A 275 12.71 -0.17 8.18
C ASN A 275 13.54 1.09 7.86
N ASP A 276 13.85 1.31 6.58
CA ASP A 276 14.52 2.52 6.10
C ASP A 276 13.44 3.63 6.09
N PRO A 277 13.45 4.65 6.96
CA PRO A 277 12.31 5.56 7.08
C PRO A 277 12.16 6.49 5.87
N HIS A 278 10.97 6.50 5.24
CA HIS A 278 10.69 7.32 4.05
C HIS A 278 9.24 7.87 3.93
N ALA A 279 8.52 8.02 5.05
CA ALA A 279 7.06 8.20 5.10
C ALA A 279 6.51 9.60 4.72
N GLY A 280 6.89 10.16 3.56
CA GLY A 280 6.29 11.40 3.04
C GLY A 280 6.71 12.67 3.80
N LYS A 281 5.93 13.75 3.68
CA LYS A 281 6.32 15.08 4.19
C LYS A 281 6.32 15.11 5.75
N PHE A 282 7.51 14.94 6.34
CA PHE A 282 8.08 15.67 7.51
C PHE A 282 8.74 14.76 8.56
N PRO A 283 9.97 15.09 9.03
CA PRO A 283 10.89 16.06 8.46
C PRO A 283 11.48 15.52 7.14
N GLU A 284 11.74 16.41 6.17
CA GLU A 284 12.19 16.10 4.80
C GLU A 284 13.45 15.21 4.71
N SER A 285 14.19 14.99 5.80
CA SER A 285 15.30 14.01 5.87
C SER A 285 14.86 12.54 5.88
N LEU A 286 13.56 12.27 5.95
CA LEU A 286 12.94 10.94 5.86
C LEU A 286 12.05 10.84 4.61
N THR A 287 12.42 11.49 3.49
CA THR A 287 11.61 11.51 2.26
C THR A 287 12.27 10.73 1.13
N GLY A 288 11.91 9.46 1.03
CA GLY A 288 12.31 8.55 -0.03
C GLY A 288 11.13 8.12 -0.90
N HIS A 289 10.26 9.05 -1.29
CA HIS A 289 9.42 8.87 -2.48
C HIS A 289 10.14 9.53 -3.65
N ALA A 290 11.39 9.13 -3.89
CA ALA A 290 12.08 9.46 -5.13
C ALA A 290 11.75 8.36 -6.13
N SER A 291 11.21 8.78 -7.27
CA SER A 291 10.72 7.88 -8.30
C SER A 291 11.79 7.07 -9.03
N MET A 292 11.44 5.87 -9.48
CA MET A 292 12.07 5.25 -10.66
C MET A 292 11.50 5.79 -12.00
N LEU A 293 10.34 6.47 -11.99
CA LEU A 293 9.53 6.85 -13.16
C LEU A 293 9.19 8.37 -13.30
N SER A 294 9.73 9.26 -12.46
CA SER A 294 9.38 10.69 -12.45
C SER A 294 9.89 11.40 -13.70
N PRO A 295 9.26 12.53 -14.09
CA PRO A 295 9.02 12.93 -15.47
C PRO A 295 10.24 13.49 -16.24
N GLY A 296 11.47 13.30 -15.77
CA GLY A 296 12.68 13.59 -16.55
C GLY A 296 12.90 12.66 -17.75
N ARG A 297 12.16 11.53 -17.83
CA ARG A 297 12.21 10.58 -18.95
C ARG A 297 10.86 10.08 -19.46
N ALA A 298 9.76 10.35 -18.77
CA ALA A 298 8.44 9.83 -19.11
C ALA A 298 7.73 10.56 -20.27
N SER A 299 8.35 11.58 -20.88
CA SER A 299 7.74 12.31 -22.02
C SER A 299 7.90 11.62 -23.37
N GLN A 300 8.64 10.53 -23.48
CA GLN A 300 8.77 9.77 -24.75
C GLN A 300 8.99 8.28 -24.48
N GLY A 301 7.93 7.49 -24.49
CA GLY A 301 8.06 6.04 -24.56
C GLY A 301 6.99 5.28 -23.80
N VAL A 302 6.23 4.49 -24.53
CA VAL A 302 5.59 3.29 -24.01
C VAL A 302 6.71 2.44 -23.40
N TYR A 303 6.85 2.45 -22.07
CA TYR A 303 7.68 1.47 -21.40
C TYR A 303 6.94 0.13 -21.45
N GLU A 304 7.27 -0.66 -22.48
CA GLU A 304 6.97 -2.08 -22.52
C GLU A 304 7.74 -2.74 -21.36
N PHE A 305 7.02 -3.34 -20.42
CA PHE A 305 7.61 -4.07 -19.30
C PHE A 305 8.12 -5.42 -19.83
N SER A 306 9.22 -5.42 -20.60
CA SER A 306 9.77 -6.61 -21.27
C SER A 306 10.47 -7.61 -20.33
N GLY A 307 10.13 -7.59 -19.04
CA GLY A 307 10.67 -8.50 -18.01
C GLY A 307 9.67 -9.52 -17.48
N PHE A 308 8.40 -9.38 -17.84
CA PHE A 308 7.41 -10.45 -17.70
C PHE A 308 6.94 -10.76 -19.11
N ASP A 309 7.59 -11.71 -19.78
CA ASP A 309 7.03 -12.28 -20.99
C ASP A 309 5.61 -12.74 -20.67
N VAL A 310 4.65 -11.97 -21.18
CA VAL A 310 3.25 -12.34 -21.19
C VAL A 310 3.19 -13.50 -22.17
N VAL A 311 3.34 -14.71 -21.67
CA VAL A 311 2.84 -15.89 -22.38
C VAL A 311 1.32 -15.78 -22.26
N PRO A 312 0.59 -15.41 -23.33
CA PRO A 312 -0.86 -15.50 -23.28
C PRO A 312 -1.22 -16.95 -22.95
N PRO A 313 -2.31 -17.22 -22.21
CA PRO A 313 -2.77 -18.58 -21.98
C PRO A 313 -3.34 -19.14 -23.28
N SER A 314 -2.49 -19.45 -24.26
CA SER A 314 -2.86 -20.24 -25.41
C SER A 314 -2.86 -21.71 -24.97
N ASN A 315 -4.06 -22.26 -24.82
CA ASN A 315 -4.34 -23.69 -24.71
C ASN A 315 -3.81 -24.39 -23.45
N ALA A 316 -4.38 -24.05 -22.29
CA ALA A 316 -4.45 -25.00 -21.17
C ALA A 316 -5.44 -26.13 -21.53
N LYS A 317 -5.03 -27.05 -22.40
CA LYS A 317 -5.65 -28.37 -22.50
C LYS A 317 -5.18 -29.21 -21.31
N ASN A 318 -6.11 -29.54 -20.42
CA ASN A 318 -6.08 -30.67 -19.49
C ASN A 318 -4.73 -30.98 -18.83
N VAL A 319 -4.41 -30.26 -17.74
CA VAL A 319 -3.49 -30.80 -16.73
C VAL A 319 -4.35 -31.59 -15.73
N GLU A 320 -4.44 -32.89 -15.95
CA GLU A 320 -5.11 -33.83 -15.07
C GLU A 320 -4.32 -33.92 -13.75
N TYR A 321 -4.87 -33.37 -12.66
CA TYR A 321 -4.25 -33.40 -11.34
C TYR A 321 -4.38 -34.83 -10.76
N ARG A 322 -3.39 -35.68 -10.99
CA ARG A 322 -3.32 -37.01 -10.39
C ARG A 322 -2.97 -36.86 -8.91
N ARG A 323 -3.98 -36.90 -8.03
CA ARG A 323 -3.79 -37.03 -6.58
C ARG A 323 -3.12 -38.37 -6.28
N SER A 324 -1.82 -38.36 -5.97
CA SER A 324 -1.19 -39.48 -5.26
C SER A 324 -1.62 -39.42 -3.80
N ARG A 325 -2.36 -40.44 -3.36
CA ARG A 325 -2.58 -40.68 -1.93
C ARG A 325 -1.25 -41.10 -1.30
N VAL A 326 -0.87 -40.40 -0.23
CA VAL A 326 -0.09 -40.95 0.88
C VAL A 326 -0.96 -40.77 2.12
#